data_AF-A0A949FGD3-F1
#
_entry.id   AF-A0A949FGD3-F1
#
_cell.length_a   1.000
_cell.length_b   1.000
_cell.length_c   1.000
_cell.angle_alpha   90.00
_cell.angle_beta   90.00
_cell.angle_gamma   90.00
#
_symmetry.space_group_name_H-M   'P 1'
#
loop_
_entity.id
_entity.type
_entity.pdbx_description
1 polymer ?
#
loop_
_entity_poly.entity_id
_entity_poly.type
_entity_poly.pdbx_seq_one_letter_code
_entity_poly.pdbx_strand_id
1 'polypeptide(L)'
;MKSRWIIFIVGAATVGMLTLAMNSRPLEIEYHKYSLERLHVAIYDEPTVTSGGLVGYGDGNQFERQEQHCNRLATLGYFFHKRYDMDKLPDTGEVHSAFWQLVQNEFPNRRYPTLSYPDNVLEVWDLAECEAEWDEFVDRHNVPDFADRFIVKTQK
;
A
#
# COMPACT_ATOMS: atom_id res chain seq x y z
N MET A 1 -52.00 -33.87 -21.59
CA MET A 1 -51.48 -32.50 -21.84
C MET A 1 -50.52 -32.16 -20.71
N LYS A 2 -49.22 -32.07 -21.02
CA LYS A 2 -48.07 -31.89 -20.12
C LYS A 2 -47.60 -30.44 -20.26
N SER A 3 -47.53 -29.66 -19.17
CA SER A 3 -46.77 -28.39 -19.09
C SER A 3 -46.85 -27.80 -17.67
N ARG A 4 -46.05 -28.27 -16.70
CA ARG A 4 -45.89 -27.62 -15.37
C ARG A 4 -44.49 -27.76 -14.73
N TRP A 5 -43.41 -27.98 -15.48
CA TRP A 5 -42.08 -28.28 -14.90
C TRP A 5 -40.93 -27.31 -15.26
N ILE A 6 -41.20 -26.11 -15.79
CA ILE A 6 -40.13 -25.23 -16.32
C ILE A 6 -39.71 -24.08 -15.37
N ILE A 7 -40.31 -23.93 -14.17
CA ILE A 7 -40.03 -22.75 -13.32
C ILE A 7 -38.93 -22.99 -12.25
N PHE A 8 -38.51 -24.23 -11.99
CA PHE A 8 -37.58 -24.51 -10.87
C PHE A 8 -36.08 -24.53 -11.19
N ILE A 9 -35.66 -24.45 -12.46
CA ILE A 9 -34.23 -24.62 -12.82
C ILE A 9 -33.45 -23.29 -12.84
N VAL A 10 -34.12 -22.15 -12.99
CA VAL A 10 -33.44 -20.84 -13.12
C VAL A 10 -32.89 -20.33 -11.78
N GLY A 11 -33.47 -20.71 -10.63
CA GLY A 11 -33.01 -20.27 -9.31
C GLY A 11 -31.75 -20.98 -8.79
N ALA A 12 -31.50 -22.22 -9.19
CA ALA A 12 -30.34 -22.98 -8.70
C ALA A 12 -29.01 -22.52 -9.33
N ALA A 13 -29.05 -22.09 -10.60
CA ALA A 13 -27.86 -21.59 -11.30
C ALA A 13 -27.41 -20.21 -10.79
N THR A 14 -28.35 -19.34 -10.42
CA THR A 14 -28.04 -18.02 -9.85
C THR A 14 -27.47 -18.14 -8.44
N VAL A 15 -28.01 -19.03 -7.60
CA VAL A 15 -27.46 -19.27 -6.26
C VAL A 15 -26.07 -19.91 -6.33
N GLY A 16 -25.84 -20.89 -7.20
CA GLY A 16 -24.52 -21.54 -7.36
C GLY A 16 -23.41 -20.63 -7.91
N MET A 17 -23.74 -19.72 -8.84
CA MET A 17 -22.79 -18.69 -9.29
C MET A 17 -22.48 -17.67 -8.18
N LEU A 18 -23.46 -17.33 -7.34
CA LEU A 18 -23.25 -16.45 -6.20
C LEU A 18 -22.29 -17.08 -5.17
N THR A 19 -22.42 -18.37 -4.86
CA THR A 19 -21.53 -19.05 -3.90
C THR A 19 -20.09 -19.20 -4.41
N LEU A 20 -19.89 -19.47 -5.71
CA LEU A 20 -18.56 -19.54 -6.31
C LEU A 20 -17.88 -18.17 -6.36
N ALA A 21 -18.62 -17.10 -6.70
CA ALA A 21 -18.11 -15.73 -6.66
C ALA A 21 -17.76 -15.28 -5.23
N MET A 22 -18.59 -15.64 -4.23
CA MET A 22 -18.35 -15.28 -2.82
C MET A 22 -17.13 -15.96 -2.21
N ASN A 23 -16.74 -17.16 -2.69
CA ASN A 23 -15.53 -17.85 -2.22
C ASN A 23 -14.24 -17.42 -2.98
N SER A 24 -14.35 -16.71 -4.09
CA SER A 24 -13.18 -16.28 -4.88
C SER A 24 -12.44 -15.10 -4.25
N ARG A 25 -13.16 -14.12 -3.69
CA ARG A 25 -12.57 -12.89 -3.13
C ARG A 25 -11.60 -13.15 -1.97
N PRO A 26 -11.93 -13.96 -0.95
CA PRO A 26 -10.98 -14.26 0.14
C PRO A 26 -9.72 -14.98 -0.36
N LEU A 27 -9.85 -15.93 -1.29
CA LEU A 27 -8.71 -16.62 -1.90
C LEU A 27 -7.82 -15.66 -2.69
N GLU A 28 -8.44 -14.72 -3.41
CA GLU A 28 -7.72 -13.70 -4.17
C GLU A 28 -6.95 -12.74 -3.23
N ILE A 29 -7.59 -12.30 -2.14
CA ILE A 29 -6.92 -11.49 -1.10
C ILE A 29 -5.71 -12.24 -0.53
N GLU A 30 -5.86 -13.51 -0.13
CA GLU A 30 -4.75 -14.30 0.40
C GLU A 30 -3.61 -14.50 -0.63
N TYR A 31 -3.96 -14.73 -1.90
CA TYR A 31 -2.97 -14.79 -2.97
C TYR A 31 -2.16 -13.50 -3.09
N HIS A 32 -2.82 -12.34 -3.15
CA HIS A 32 -2.11 -11.07 -3.29
C HIS A 32 -1.32 -10.70 -2.04
N LYS A 33 -1.82 -10.99 -0.82
CA LYS A 33 -1.06 -10.82 0.43
C LYS A 33 0.23 -11.64 0.41
N TYR A 34 0.14 -12.93 0.10
CA TYR A 34 1.30 -13.82 0.03
C TYR A 34 2.33 -13.37 -1.00
N SER A 35 1.88 -12.99 -2.20
CA SER A 35 2.79 -12.46 -3.24
C SER A 35 3.46 -11.15 -2.80
N LEU A 36 2.74 -10.27 -2.12
CA LEU A 36 3.26 -9.00 -1.62
C LEU A 36 4.32 -9.21 -0.53
N GLU A 37 4.09 -10.13 0.40
CA GLU A 37 5.07 -10.52 1.42
C GLU A 37 6.35 -11.06 0.78
N ARG A 38 6.23 -11.92 -0.24
CA ARG A 38 7.38 -12.47 -0.96
C ARG A 38 8.16 -11.41 -1.73
N LEU A 39 7.47 -10.48 -2.39
CA LEU A 39 8.13 -9.38 -3.11
C LEU A 39 8.86 -8.45 -2.14
N HIS A 40 8.26 -8.14 -1.00
CA HIS A 40 8.90 -7.31 0.02
C HIS A 40 10.21 -7.92 0.53
N VAL A 41 10.21 -9.23 0.84
CA VAL A 41 11.44 -9.95 1.22
C VAL A 41 12.48 -9.89 0.11
N ALA A 42 12.09 -10.10 -1.15
CA ALA A 42 13.02 -10.07 -2.28
C ALA A 42 13.64 -8.69 -2.54
N ILE A 43 12.91 -7.61 -2.27
CA ILE A 43 13.37 -6.22 -2.48
C ILE A 43 14.29 -5.77 -1.33
N TYR A 44 13.93 -6.07 -0.09
CA TYR A 44 14.53 -5.45 1.09
C TYR A 44 15.40 -6.39 1.96
N ASP A 45 15.14 -7.71 1.95
CA ASP A 45 15.83 -8.68 2.82
C ASP A 45 16.86 -9.54 2.07
N GLU A 46 16.77 -9.65 0.75
CA GLU A 46 17.77 -10.36 -0.07
C GLU A 46 18.72 -9.37 -0.77
N PRO A 47 20.02 -9.34 -0.44
CA PRO A 47 20.98 -8.53 -1.20
C PRO A 47 21.15 -9.14 -2.60
N THR A 48 20.56 -8.50 -3.61
CA THR A 48 20.82 -8.86 -5.01
C THR A 48 22.25 -8.46 -5.38
N VAL A 49 23.15 -9.44 -5.44
CA VAL A 49 24.51 -9.27 -5.94
C VAL A 49 24.43 -9.11 -7.47
N THR A 50 24.59 -7.88 -7.94
CA THR A 50 24.77 -7.64 -9.37
C THR A 50 26.16 -8.11 -9.80
N SER A 51 26.32 -8.45 -11.09
CA SER A 51 27.60 -8.90 -11.69
C SER A 51 28.77 -7.89 -11.59
N GLY A 52 28.54 -6.70 -11.02
CA GLY A 52 29.54 -5.67 -10.75
C GLY A 52 29.88 -5.46 -9.26
N GLY A 53 29.37 -6.28 -8.33
CA GLY A 53 29.67 -6.14 -6.90
C GLY A 53 28.96 -4.96 -6.20
N LEU A 54 27.97 -4.34 -6.85
CA LEU A 54 27.06 -3.36 -6.25
C LEU A 54 25.84 -4.08 -5.67
N VAL A 55 25.53 -3.79 -4.40
CA VAL A 55 24.28 -4.22 -3.73
C VAL A 55 23.14 -3.39 -4.32
N GLY A 56 22.32 -4.00 -5.18
CA GLY A 56 21.10 -3.37 -5.70
C GLY A 56 19.89 -3.87 -4.92
N TYR A 57 19.00 -2.97 -4.51
CA TYR A 57 17.70 -3.30 -3.93
C TYR A 57 16.67 -3.41 -5.06
N GLY A 58 16.18 -4.63 -5.37
CA GLY A 58 15.14 -4.91 -6.36
C GLY A 58 15.45 -4.55 -7.82
N ASP A 59 14.93 -5.32 -8.79
CA ASP A 59 14.81 -4.81 -10.16
C ASP A 59 13.58 -3.88 -10.26
N GLY A 60 13.55 -2.95 -11.23
CA GLY A 60 12.38 -2.06 -11.41
C GLY A 60 11.06 -2.82 -11.57
N ASN A 61 11.10 -4.04 -12.10
CA ASN A 61 9.93 -4.89 -12.26
C ASN A 61 9.36 -5.38 -10.91
N GLN A 62 10.19 -5.56 -9.87
CA GLN A 62 9.73 -5.98 -8.55
C GLN A 62 8.92 -4.89 -7.86
N PHE A 63 9.34 -3.63 -7.96
CA PHE A 63 8.58 -2.49 -7.44
C PHE A 63 7.24 -2.32 -8.17
N GLU A 64 7.22 -2.41 -9.51
CA GLU A 64 5.98 -2.37 -10.29
C GLU A 64 5.03 -3.51 -9.90
N ARG A 65 5.55 -4.73 -9.71
CA ARG A 65 4.73 -5.87 -9.24
C ARG A 65 4.20 -5.63 -7.83
N GLN A 66 5.00 -5.08 -6.93
CA GLN A 66 4.55 -4.75 -5.58
C GLN A 66 3.36 -3.78 -5.64
N GLU A 67 3.47 -2.71 -6.43
CA GLU A 67 2.39 -1.74 -6.63
C GLU A 67 1.13 -2.40 -7.22
N GLN A 68 1.28 -3.29 -8.21
CA GLN A 68 0.16 -4.06 -8.77
C GLN A 68 -0.57 -4.89 -7.71
N HIS A 69 0.17 -5.57 -6.82
CA HIS A 69 -0.42 -6.35 -5.74
C HIS A 69 -1.14 -5.45 -4.71
N CYS A 70 -0.54 -4.31 -4.35
CA CYS A 70 -1.17 -3.31 -3.49
C CYS A 70 -2.47 -2.75 -4.09
N ASN A 71 -2.44 -2.31 -5.35
CA ASN A 71 -3.61 -1.78 -6.07
C ASN A 71 -4.72 -2.83 -6.21
N ARG A 72 -4.37 -4.10 -6.39
CA ARG A 72 -5.37 -5.17 -6.42
C ARG A 72 -6.00 -5.41 -5.05
N LEU A 73 -5.21 -5.40 -3.97
CA LEU A 73 -5.74 -5.48 -2.60
C LEU A 73 -6.62 -4.28 -2.25
N ALA A 74 -6.30 -3.08 -2.76
CA ALA A 74 -7.16 -1.91 -2.62
C ALA A 74 -8.49 -2.06 -3.38
N THR A 75 -8.44 -2.56 -4.62
CA THR A 75 -9.65 -2.87 -5.41
C THR A 75 -10.53 -3.93 -4.73
N LEU A 76 -9.91 -4.89 -4.05
CA LEU A 76 -10.59 -5.93 -3.27
C LEU A 76 -11.06 -5.42 -1.89
N GLY A 77 -10.85 -4.15 -1.55
CA GLY A 77 -11.24 -3.51 -0.29
C GLY A 77 -10.51 -4.05 0.94
N TYR A 78 -9.36 -4.70 0.75
CA TYR A 78 -8.49 -5.13 1.84
C TYR A 78 -7.60 -3.98 2.32
N PHE A 79 -7.06 -3.24 1.36
CA PHE A 79 -6.36 -1.98 1.61
C PHE A 79 -7.22 -0.78 1.23
N PHE A 80 -6.92 0.38 1.81
CA PHE A 80 -7.17 1.66 1.14
C PHE A 80 -5.93 2.06 0.33
N HIS A 81 -6.13 2.92 -0.65
CA HIS A 81 -5.06 3.60 -1.37
C HIS A 81 -5.34 5.08 -1.37
N LYS A 82 -4.40 5.88 -0.88
CA LYS A 82 -4.56 7.34 -0.79
C LYS A 82 -3.25 8.04 -1.12
N ARG A 83 -3.39 9.17 -1.81
CA ARG A 83 -2.30 10.08 -2.15
C ARG A 83 -2.51 11.36 -1.36
N TYR A 84 -1.51 11.76 -0.60
CA TYR A 84 -1.49 12.98 0.17
C TYR A 84 -0.47 13.93 -0.45
N ASP A 85 -0.94 15.11 -0.87
CA ASP A 85 -0.06 16.18 -1.32
C ASP A 85 0.59 16.82 -0.09
N MET A 86 1.91 16.69 0.03
CA MET A 86 2.71 17.24 1.14
C MET A 86 3.23 18.64 0.79
N ASP A 87 2.32 19.48 0.26
CA ASP A 87 2.57 20.79 -0.33
C ASP A 87 3.14 21.84 0.64
N LYS A 88 3.00 21.62 1.95
CA LYS A 88 3.53 22.52 2.97
C LYS A 88 4.91 22.11 3.47
N LEU A 89 5.40 20.91 3.15
CA LEU A 89 6.76 20.53 3.49
C LEU A 89 7.76 21.30 2.61
N PRO A 90 8.82 21.89 3.19
CA PRO A 90 9.90 22.46 2.39
C PRO A 90 10.56 21.38 1.52
N ASP A 91 10.70 21.68 0.21
CA ASP A 91 11.28 20.77 -0.77
C ASP A 91 12.81 20.66 -0.64
N THR A 92 13.25 19.95 0.39
CA THR A 92 14.67 19.68 0.67
C THR A 92 14.85 18.22 1.07
N GLY A 93 15.96 17.61 0.68
CA GLY A 93 16.25 16.21 1.01
C GLY A 93 16.34 15.93 2.52
N GLU A 94 16.75 16.91 3.32
CA GLU A 94 16.79 16.80 4.80
C GLU A 94 15.38 16.71 5.40
N VAL A 95 14.46 17.58 4.95
CA VAL A 95 13.05 17.55 5.36
C VAL A 95 12.39 16.25 4.94
N HIS A 96 12.61 15.82 3.70
CA HIS A 96 12.07 14.56 3.20
C HIS A 96 12.56 13.37 4.04
N SER A 97 13.85 13.33 4.36
CA SER A 97 14.44 12.27 5.19
C SER A 97 13.90 12.29 6.62
N ALA A 98 13.77 13.47 7.22
CA ALA A 98 13.23 13.63 8.58
C ALA A 98 11.74 13.26 8.64
N PHE A 99 10.94 13.64 7.64
CA PHE A 99 9.54 13.25 7.54
C PHE A 99 9.41 11.73 7.34
N TRP A 100 10.24 11.13 6.49
CA TRP A 100 10.24 9.69 6.29
C TRP A 100 10.58 8.91 7.56
N GLN A 101 11.57 9.36 8.34
CA GLN A 101 11.87 8.78 9.65
C GLN A 101 10.67 8.91 10.62
N LEU A 102 9.97 10.04 10.59
CA LEU A 102 8.78 10.23 11.41
C LEU A 102 7.66 9.24 11.03
N VAL A 103 7.42 9.03 9.73
CA VAL A 103 6.49 8.01 9.23
C VAL A 103 6.88 6.62 9.75
N GLN A 104 8.16 6.24 9.65
CA GLN A 104 8.64 4.94 10.13
C GLN A 104 8.48 4.76 11.65
N ASN A 105 8.60 5.84 12.43
CA ASN A 105 8.47 5.80 13.88
C ASN A 105 7.00 5.71 14.34
N GLU A 106 6.10 6.46 13.70
CA GLU A 106 4.66 6.44 14.04
C GLU A 106 4.00 5.14 13.53
N PHE A 107 4.48 4.63 12.40
CA PHE A 107 3.91 3.48 11.69
C PHE A 107 4.92 2.32 11.52
N PRO A 108 5.52 1.77 12.59
CA PRO A 108 6.66 0.85 12.51
C PRO A 108 6.36 -0.49 11.83
N ASN A 109 5.08 -0.86 11.73
CA ASN A 109 4.64 -2.09 11.09
C ASN A 109 4.02 -1.87 9.69
N ARG A 110 3.98 -0.64 9.19
CA ARG A 110 3.35 -0.31 7.90
C ARG A 110 4.42 -0.28 6.83
N ARG A 111 4.31 -1.21 5.87
CA ARG A 111 5.36 -1.51 4.91
C ARG A 111 5.20 -0.85 3.55
N TYR A 112 4.01 -0.32 3.26
CA TYR A 112 3.67 0.21 1.95
C TYR A 112 3.29 1.71 1.91
N PRO A 113 3.80 2.60 2.78
CA PRO A 113 3.89 4.00 2.40
C PRO A 113 5.06 4.21 1.42
N THR A 114 4.97 5.21 0.56
CA THR A 114 6.07 5.74 -0.26
C THR A 114 5.99 7.26 -0.24
N LEU A 115 7.14 7.92 -0.15
CA LEU A 115 7.23 9.38 -0.26
C LEU A 115 8.06 9.71 -1.49
N SER A 116 7.44 10.41 -2.45
CA SER A 116 8.13 10.82 -3.66
C SER A 116 8.91 12.11 -3.44
N TYR A 117 10.13 12.14 -3.97
CA TYR A 117 10.95 13.35 -4.09
C TYR A 117 11.28 13.56 -5.56
N PRO A 118 11.12 14.78 -6.10
CA PRO A 118 10.79 16.05 -5.43
C PRO A 118 9.27 16.34 -5.34
N ASP A 119 8.41 15.47 -5.85
CA ASP A 119 6.98 15.79 -5.99
C ASP A 119 6.23 15.93 -4.65
N ASN A 120 6.87 15.55 -3.52
CA ASN A 120 6.32 15.62 -2.16
C ASN A 120 4.91 15.01 -2.08
N VAL A 121 4.75 13.83 -2.65
CA VAL A 121 3.51 13.06 -2.53
C VAL A 121 3.78 11.87 -1.62
N LEU A 122 3.02 11.79 -0.53
CA LEU A 122 2.96 10.60 0.31
C LEU A 122 1.85 9.70 -0.24
N GLU A 123 2.22 8.53 -0.75
CA GLU A 123 1.29 7.53 -1.25
C GLU A 123 1.25 6.36 -0.27
N VAL A 124 0.04 5.95 0.12
CA VAL A 124 -0.16 4.96 1.18
C VAL A 124 -1.08 3.86 0.71
N TRP A 125 -0.61 2.61 0.84
CA TRP A 125 -1.45 1.42 0.84
C TRP A 125 -1.41 0.77 2.22
N ASP A 126 -2.55 0.71 2.90
CA ASP A 126 -2.63 0.14 4.24
C ASP A 126 -4.04 -0.41 4.52
N LEU A 127 -4.24 -1.08 5.65
CA LEU A 127 -5.55 -1.60 6.07
C LEU A 127 -6.59 -0.49 6.13
N ALA A 128 -7.79 -0.75 5.61
CA ALA A 128 -8.88 0.22 5.52
C ALA A 128 -9.23 0.89 6.87
N GLU A 129 -9.11 0.15 7.97
CA GLU A 129 -9.35 0.66 9.33
C GLU A 129 -8.35 1.71 9.82
N CYS A 130 -7.22 1.87 9.13
CA CYS A 130 -6.14 2.80 9.50
C CYS A 130 -6.18 4.11 8.72
N GLU A 131 -7.12 4.28 7.79
CA GLU A 131 -7.21 5.48 6.95
C GLU A 131 -7.29 6.76 7.79
N ALA A 132 -8.12 6.76 8.84
CA ALA A 132 -8.28 7.92 9.72
C ALA A 132 -7.01 8.29 10.50
N GLU A 133 -6.18 7.30 10.85
CA GLU A 133 -4.91 7.51 11.54
C GLU A 133 -3.89 8.20 10.62
N TRP A 134 -3.87 7.80 9.35
CA TRP A 134 -3.06 8.45 8.32
C TRP A 134 -3.53 9.87 8.02
N ASP A 135 -4.85 10.10 7.93
CA ASP A 135 -5.42 11.43 7.75
C ASP A 135 -4.99 12.38 8.89
N GLU A 136 -5.13 11.93 10.14
CA GLU A 136 -4.72 12.73 11.31
C GLU A 136 -3.21 13.01 11.32
N PHE A 137 -2.40 12.01 10.97
CA PHE A 137 -0.95 12.17 10.88
C PHE A 137 -0.56 13.24 9.85
N VAL A 138 -1.14 13.18 8.64
CA VAL A 138 -0.85 14.13 7.57
C VAL A 138 -1.29 15.54 7.97
N ASP A 139 -2.49 15.70 8.54
CA ASP A 139 -2.97 17.00 9.00
C ASP A 139 -2.06 17.63 10.07
N ARG A 140 -1.48 16.80 10.95
CA ARG A 140 -0.60 17.23 12.03
C ARG A 140 0.78 17.65 11.54
N HIS A 141 1.29 17.01 10.48
CA HIS A 141 2.70 17.10 10.08
C HIS A 141 2.96 17.73 8.71
N ASN A 142 1.97 17.81 7.81
CA ASN A 142 2.06 18.61 6.59
C ASN A 142 1.89 20.10 6.94
N VAL A 143 2.95 20.72 7.45
CA VAL A 143 2.96 22.10 7.95
C VAL A 143 4.20 22.87 7.47
N PRO A 144 4.10 24.19 7.22
CA PRO A 144 5.19 24.99 6.65
C PRO A 144 6.43 25.10 7.55
N ASP A 145 6.27 24.94 8.85
CA ASP A 145 7.33 25.04 9.86
C ASP A 145 7.87 23.66 10.30
N PHE A 146 7.66 22.61 9.51
CA PHE A 146 8.10 21.25 9.84
C PHE A 146 9.61 21.19 10.16
N ALA A 147 10.45 21.82 9.34
CA ALA A 147 11.90 21.84 9.52
C ALA A 147 12.32 22.39 10.89
N ASP A 148 11.70 23.48 11.33
CA ASP A 148 11.97 24.11 12.62
C ASP A 148 11.58 23.23 13.80
N ARG A 149 10.50 22.45 13.64
CA ARG A 149 9.97 21.57 14.69
C ARG A 149 10.79 20.30 14.88
N PHE A 150 11.30 19.73 13.79
CA PHE A 150 11.79 18.34 13.78
C PHE A 150 13.27 18.18 13.37
N ILE A 151 13.90 19.16 12.72
CA ILE A 151 15.32 19.09 12.30
C ILE A 151 16.22 19.88 13.27
N VAL A 152 15.79 21.07 13.68
CA VAL A 152 16.62 21.95 14.53
C VAL A 152 16.78 21.42 15.96
N LYS A 153 15.82 20.62 16.44
CA LYS A 153 15.89 20.03 17.80
C LYS A 153 16.86 18.85 17.92
N THR A 154 17.30 18.25 16.82
CA THR A 154 18.17 17.07 16.81
C THR A 154 19.67 17.41 16.88
N GLN A 155 20.03 18.70 16.88
CA GLN A 155 21.41 19.19 16.96
C GLN A 155 21.81 19.77 18.34
N LYS A 156 21.00 19.57 19.39
CA LYS A 156 21.35 19.92 20.78
C LYS A 156 21.40 18.67 21.65
#